data_AF-C1EBD4-F1
#
_entry.id   AF-C1EBD4-F1
#
_cell.length_a   1.000
_cell.length_b   1.000
_cell.length_c   1.000
_cell.angle_alpha   90.00
_cell.angle_beta   90.00
_cell.angle_gamma   90.00
#
_symmetry.space_group_name_H-M   'P 1'
#
loop_
_entity.id
_entity.type
_entity.pdbx_description
1 polymer ?
#
loop_
_entity_poly.entity_id
_entity_poly.type
_entity_poly.pdbx_seq_one_letter_code
_entity_poly.pdbx_strand_id
1 'polypeptide(L)'
;MHARTRSIDDGDEDGKAKALGLPGVALAVAHKILTAVKGLWIRSSPWLMLVDIRKLSCPESVGDALHRFRRNTNDFGYNYTLVLLFVAVACVVTKPFSLMVIAALAMLWVWVFYVRASEFHYNGQTYSLRAQAVAMVMFSAFVLMIATNVSQVLMGGLTGGFLLCVGHSVVRAPEPPPEGDAEAQGIVGGFTEAVSGAAKSGYSQLSGALGQMGDMVPNSVRQQFDKVGINF
;
A
#
# COMPACT_ATOMS: atom_id res chain seq x y z
N MET A 1 -30.13 -17.27 36.63
CA MET A 1 -28.76 -17.83 36.60
C MET A 1 -28.34 -18.01 35.15
N HIS A 2 -27.49 -17.13 34.60
CA HIS A 2 -26.60 -17.46 33.47
C HIS A 2 -25.43 -16.47 33.55
N ALA A 3 -24.26 -17.01 33.92
CA ALA A 3 -23.02 -16.28 34.14
C ALA A 3 -22.46 -15.81 32.80
N ARG A 4 -22.19 -14.50 32.69
CA ARG A 4 -21.46 -13.91 31.58
C ARG A 4 -19.97 -14.05 31.88
N THR A 5 -19.31 -15.01 31.23
CA THR A 5 -17.84 -15.11 31.18
C THR A 5 -17.28 -13.96 30.35
N ARG A 6 -17.22 -12.76 30.93
CA ARG A 6 -16.42 -11.64 30.42
C ARG A 6 -15.04 -11.77 31.06
N SER A 7 -14.18 -12.54 30.41
CA SER A 7 -12.92 -12.98 31.01
C SER A 7 -11.76 -12.71 30.06
N ILE A 8 -11.05 -11.62 30.36
CA ILE A 8 -9.58 -11.58 30.45
C ILE A 8 -8.78 -11.16 29.20
N ASP A 9 -9.35 -10.94 28.02
CA ASP A 9 -8.51 -10.55 26.85
C ASP A 9 -8.49 -9.03 26.54
N ASP A 10 -9.64 -8.33 26.62
CA ASP A 10 -9.72 -6.92 26.19
C ASP A 10 -9.00 -5.92 27.10
N GLY A 11 -8.69 -6.30 28.35
CA GLY A 11 -8.08 -5.43 29.35
C GLY A 11 -6.56 -5.34 29.29
N ASP A 12 -5.89 -6.34 28.70
CA ASP A 12 -4.42 -6.41 28.66
C ASP A 12 -3.85 -5.58 27.50
N GLU A 13 -4.56 -5.50 26.38
CA GLU A 13 -4.20 -4.68 25.21
C GLU A 13 -4.36 -3.17 25.49
N ASP A 14 -5.48 -2.74 26.10
CA ASP A 14 -5.71 -1.33 26.51
C ASP A 14 -4.76 -0.91 27.65
N GLY A 15 -4.41 -1.84 28.55
CA GLY A 15 -3.43 -1.63 29.61
C GLY A 15 -2.00 -1.42 29.09
N LYS A 16 -1.53 -2.27 28.16
CA LYS A 16 -0.22 -2.13 27.51
C LYS A 16 -0.13 -0.85 26.68
N ALA A 17 -1.20 -0.50 25.97
CA ALA A 17 -1.33 0.74 25.22
C ALA A 17 -1.55 1.99 26.09
N LYS A 18 -1.73 1.90 27.41
CA LYS A 18 -1.63 3.09 28.29
C LYS A 18 -0.29 3.15 29.00
N ALA A 19 0.30 1.99 29.27
CA ALA A 19 1.58 1.85 29.96
C ALA A 19 2.81 2.28 29.12
N LEU A 20 2.77 2.19 27.79
CA LEU A 20 3.96 2.46 26.95
C LEU A 20 4.36 3.94 26.84
N GLY A 21 3.44 4.89 27.10
CA GLY A 21 3.68 6.33 26.92
C GLY A 21 4.05 6.74 25.47
N LEU A 22 4.20 8.06 25.23
CA LEU A 22 4.71 8.59 23.94
C LEU A 22 6.02 7.92 23.45
N PRO A 23 7.03 7.62 24.29
CA PRO A 23 8.25 6.95 23.83
C PRO A 23 8.01 5.50 23.41
N GLY A 24 7.11 4.76 24.06
CA GLY A 24 6.79 3.39 23.67
C GLY A 24 6.05 3.31 22.33
N VAL A 25 5.14 4.26 22.05
CA VAL A 25 4.50 4.36 20.74
C VAL A 25 5.52 4.67 19.65
N ALA A 26 6.41 5.63 19.88
CA ALA A 26 7.47 5.97 18.92
C ALA A 26 8.36 4.76 18.60
N LEU A 27 8.72 3.97 19.62
CA LEU A 27 9.51 2.74 19.45
C LEU A 27 8.76 1.68 18.64
N ALA A 28 7.46 1.48 18.91
CA ALA A 28 6.65 0.52 18.17
C ALA A 28 6.50 0.91 16.69
N VAL A 29 6.29 2.19 16.41
CA VAL A 29 6.24 2.73 15.04
C VAL A 29 7.60 2.56 14.35
N ALA A 30 8.69 2.93 15.02
CA ALA A 30 10.04 2.74 14.48
C ALA A 30 10.32 1.27 14.16
N HIS A 31 9.94 0.35 15.05
CA HIS A 31 10.10 -1.08 14.83
C HIS A 31 9.30 -1.57 13.60
N LYS A 32 8.05 -1.12 13.43
CA LYS A 32 7.24 -1.47 12.25
C LYS A 32 7.88 -0.95 10.95
N ILE A 33 8.35 0.30 10.94
CA ILE A 33 9.03 0.89 9.78
C ILE A 33 10.31 0.10 9.47
N LEU A 34 11.13 -0.18 10.48
CA LEU A 34 12.38 -0.94 10.31
C LEU A 34 12.10 -2.35 9.79
N THR A 35 11.07 -3.04 10.29
CA THR A 35 10.68 -4.37 9.79
C THR A 35 10.18 -4.31 8.36
N ALA A 36 9.42 -3.28 7.99
CA ALA A 36 8.98 -3.07 6.61
C ALA A 36 10.18 -2.81 5.67
N VAL A 37 11.11 -1.94 6.05
CA VAL A 37 12.32 -1.64 5.28
C VAL A 37 13.22 -2.87 5.18
N LYS A 38 13.41 -3.62 6.27
CA LYS A 38 14.13 -4.91 6.26
C LYS A 38 13.46 -5.91 5.33
N GLY A 39 12.13 -6.00 5.36
CA GLY A 39 11.36 -6.85 4.46
C GLY A 39 11.55 -6.46 2.99
N LEU A 40 11.72 -5.18 2.69
CA LEU A 40 12.01 -4.69 1.34
C LEU A 40 13.47 -4.97 0.94
N TRP A 41 14.40 -4.79 1.86
CA TRP A 41 15.82 -5.06 1.67
C TRP A 41 16.11 -6.54 1.41
N ILE A 42 15.49 -7.45 2.15
CA ILE A 42 15.68 -8.91 1.98
C ILE A 42 15.16 -9.37 0.60
N ARG A 43 14.11 -8.73 0.08
CA ARG A 43 13.58 -9.00 -1.28
C ARG A 43 14.37 -8.30 -2.39
N SER A 44 15.27 -7.37 -2.04
CA SER A 44 16.08 -6.68 -3.04
C SER A 44 17.16 -7.59 -3.61
N SER A 45 17.39 -7.49 -4.91
CA SER A 45 18.50 -8.18 -5.56
C SER A 45 19.84 -7.61 -5.07
N PRO A 46 20.94 -8.36 -5.22
CA PRO A 46 22.27 -7.87 -4.84
C PRO A 46 22.58 -6.51 -5.49
N TRP A 47 22.81 -5.49 -4.66
CA TRP A 47 23.03 -4.12 -5.12
C TRP A 47 24.23 -3.98 -6.08
N LEU A 48 25.24 -4.85 -5.92
CA LEU A 48 26.39 -4.90 -6.83
C LEU A 48 26.01 -5.29 -8.26
N MET A 49 24.95 -6.10 -8.45
CA MET A 49 24.44 -6.45 -9.77
C MET A 49 23.63 -5.31 -10.42
N LEU A 50 23.08 -4.42 -9.60
CA LEU A 50 22.38 -3.22 -10.06
C LEU A 50 23.38 -2.19 -10.59
N VAL A 51 24.52 -2.00 -9.92
CA VAL A 51 25.52 -0.98 -10.28
C VAL A 51 26.56 -1.49 -11.30
N ASP A 52 26.32 -2.63 -11.95
CA ASP A 52 27.25 -3.20 -12.92
C ASP A 52 27.23 -2.43 -14.26
N ILE A 53 28.16 -1.48 -14.39
CA ILE A 53 28.32 -0.61 -15.57
C ILE A 53 28.58 -1.44 -16.84
N ARG A 54 29.16 -2.63 -16.72
CA ARG A 54 29.49 -3.48 -17.89
C ARG A 54 28.26 -4.03 -18.59
N LYS A 55 27.11 -4.01 -17.92
CA LYS A 55 25.83 -4.50 -18.44
C LYS A 55 24.98 -3.41 -19.08
N LEU A 56 25.49 -2.17 -19.16
CA LEU A 56 24.78 -1.08 -19.82
C LEU A 56 24.98 -1.18 -21.35
N SER A 57 23.86 -1.22 -22.09
CA SER A 57 23.83 -1.25 -23.55
C SER A 57 22.61 -0.49 -24.08
N CYS A 58 22.75 0.15 -25.24
CA CYS A 58 21.63 0.85 -25.85
C CYS A 58 20.59 -0.17 -26.37
N PRO A 59 19.28 0.04 -26.15
CA PRO A 59 18.26 -0.82 -26.76
C PRO A 59 18.24 -0.66 -28.28
N GLU A 60 18.07 -1.76 -29.00
CA GLU A 60 18.09 -1.76 -30.47
C GLU A 60 16.74 -1.32 -31.08
N SER A 61 15.66 -1.45 -30.31
CA SER A 61 14.30 -1.08 -30.72
C SER A 61 13.41 -0.76 -29.51
N VAL A 62 12.24 -0.17 -29.77
CA VAL A 62 11.22 0.07 -28.73
C VAL A 62 10.71 -1.25 -28.11
N GLY A 63 10.61 -2.31 -28.90
CA GLY A 63 10.22 -3.64 -28.42
C GLY A 63 11.26 -4.24 -27.46
N ASP A 64 12.53 -4.11 -27.80
CA ASP A 64 13.65 -4.48 -26.94
C ASP A 64 13.66 -3.64 -25.66
N ALA A 65 13.51 -2.31 -25.75
CA ALA A 65 13.42 -1.43 -24.59
C ALA A 65 12.30 -1.84 -23.60
N LEU A 66 11.10 -2.18 -24.13
CA LEU A 66 9.98 -2.62 -23.29
C LEU A 66 10.24 -4.00 -22.66
N HIS A 67 10.86 -4.92 -23.40
CA HIS A 67 11.26 -6.22 -22.87
C HIS A 67 12.27 -6.07 -21.72
N ARG A 68 13.31 -5.24 -21.91
CA ARG A 68 14.31 -4.92 -20.88
C ARG A 68 13.67 -4.25 -19.67
N PHE A 69 12.81 -3.26 -19.89
CA PHE A 69 12.06 -2.60 -18.83
C PHE A 69 11.30 -3.61 -17.98
N ARG A 70 10.50 -4.50 -18.60
CA ARG A 70 9.70 -5.49 -17.85
C ARG A 70 10.58 -6.44 -17.06
N ARG A 71 11.63 -6.98 -17.69
CA ARG A 71 12.51 -7.96 -17.06
C ARG A 71 13.30 -7.36 -15.91
N ASN A 72 13.97 -6.24 -16.13
CA ASN A 72 14.76 -5.56 -15.09
C ASN A 72 13.87 -4.99 -13.97
N THR A 73 12.62 -4.60 -14.25
CA THR A 73 11.67 -4.18 -13.20
C THR A 73 11.23 -5.36 -12.33
N ASN A 74 11.10 -6.54 -12.91
CA ASN A 74 10.80 -7.75 -12.14
C ASN A 74 11.98 -8.15 -11.27
N ASP A 75 13.19 -8.13 -11.82
CA ASP A 75 14.39 -8.55 -11.12
C ASP A 75 14.79 -7.51 -10.03
N PHE A 76 14.89 -6.22 -10.37
CA PHE A 76 15.40 -5.17 -9.48
C PHE A 76 14.32 -4.23 -8.90
N GLY A 77 13.03 -4.54 -9.05
CA GLY A 77 11.93 -3.65 -8.64
C GLY A 77 12.02 -3.22 -7.18
N TYR A 78 12.40 -4.13 -6.28
CA TYR A 78 12.58 -3.84 -4.85
C TYR A 78 13.74 -2.87 -4.60
N ASN A 79 14.83 -2.96 -5.38
CA ASN A 79 15.91 -1.98 -5.33
C ASN A 79 15.44 -0.61 -5.82
N TYR A 80 14.69 -0.54 -6.92
CA TYR A 80 14.14 0.73 -7.42
C TYR A 80 13.18 1.38 -6.41
N THR A 81 12.36 0.57 -5.74
CA THR A 81 11.48 1.04 -4.66
C THR A 81 12.30 1.62 -3.50
N LEU A 82 13.40 0.98 -3.10
CA LEU A 82 14.28 1.51 -2.05
C LEU A 82 14.96 2.82 -2.47
N VAL A 83 15.38 2.94 -3.73
CA VAL A 83 15.96 4.18 -4.28
C VAL A 83 14.92 5.31 -4.25
N LEU A 84 13.70 5.06 -4.74
CA LEU A 84 12.62 6.06 -4.73
C LEU A 84 12.22 6.46 -3.31
N LEU A 85 12.17 5.50 -2.38
CA LEU A 85 11.91 5.77 -0.96
C LEU A 85 12.99 6.67 -0.36
N PHE A 86 14.26 6.38 -0.65
CA PHE A 86 15.38 7.21 -0.21
C PHE A 86 15.28 8.63 -0.77
N VAL A 87 15.00 8.79 -2.06
CA VAL A 87 14.80 10.10 -2.70
C VAL A 87 13.63 10.85 -2.06
N ALA A 88 12.50 10.18 -1.80
CA ALA A 88 11.35 10.78 -1.14
C ALA A 88 11.70 11.31 0.26
N VAL A 89 12.39 10.50 1.07
CA VAL A 89 12.84 10.90 2.41
C VAL A 89 13.82 12.08 2.32
N ALA A 90 14.79 12.04 1.40
CA ALA A 90 15.73 13.14 1.20
C ALA A 90 15.03 14.45 0.80
N CYS A 91 14.02 14.39 -0.06
CA CYS A 91 13.21 15.55 -0.46
C CYS A 91 12.46 16.17 0.72
N VAL A 92 11.96 15.35 1.65
CA VAL A 92 11.26 15.81 2.83
C VAL A 92 12.22 16.41 3.87
N VAL A 93 13.35 15.73 4.11
CA VAL A 93 14.36 16.15 5.10
C VAL A 93 15.03 17.47 4.71
N THR A 94 15.19 17.75 3.42
CA THR A 94 15.77 19.01 2.93
C THR A 94 14.88 20.23 3.18
N LYS A 95 13.63 20.06 3.65
CA LYS A 95 12.70 21.15 3.97
C LYS A 95 12.40 21.22 5.48
N PRO A 96 13.02 22.13 6.24
CA PRO A 96 12.88 22.18 7.71
C PRO A 96 11.43 22.42 8.17
N PHE A 97 10.66 23.24 7.45
CA PHE A 97 9.25 23.47 7.76
C PHE A 97 8.37 22.22 7.55
N SER A 98 8.73 21.35 6.58
CA SER A 98 8.02 20.09 6.36
C SER A 98 8.12 19.16 7.56
N LEU A 99 9.28 19.13 8.21
CA LEU A 99 9.50 18.27 9.37
C LEU A 99 8.61 18.69 10.54
N MET A 100 8.38 20.00 10.73
CA MET A 100 7.45 20.51 11.74
C MET A 100 6.00 20.09 11.45
N VAL A 101 5.55 20.21 10.19
CA VAL A 101 4.19 19.81 9.78
C VAL A 101 4.01 18.29 9.92
N ILE A 102 5.00 17.50 9.51
CA ILE A 102 4.99 16.04 9.67
C ILE A 102 4.98 15.65 11.15
N ALA A 103 5.77 16.32 12.00
CA ALA A 103 5.76 16.08 13.44
C ALA A 103 4.39 16.41 14.06
N ALA A 104 3.77 17.53 13.68
CA ALA A 104 2.43 17.90 14.14
C ALA A 104 1.36 16.88 13.69
N LEU A 105 1.41 16.44 12.43
CA LEU A 105 0.52 15.39 11.92
C LEU A 105 0.77 14.06 12.63
N ALA A 106 2.03 13.67 12.87
CA ALA A 106 2.37 12.45 13.59
C ALA A 106 1.82 12.48 15.03
N MET A 107 1.94 13.62 15.73
CA MET A 107 1.32 13.80 17.05
C MET A 107 -0.20 13.68 16.99
N LEU A 108 -0.84 14.25 15.96
CA LEU A 108 -2.29 14.12 15.74
C LEU A 108 -2.69 12.66 15.50
N TRP A 109 -1.95 11.93 14.68
CA TRP A 109 -2.17 10.51 14.43
C TRP A 109 -2.07 9.67 15.71
N VAL A 110 -1.03 9.91 16.52
CA VAL A 110 -0.88 9.24 17.83
C VAL A 110 -2.06 9.57 18.72
N TRP A 111 -2.47 10.84 18.82
CA TRP A 111 -3.62 11.21 19.64
C TRP A 111 -4.91 10.52 19.18
N VAL A 112 -5.19 10.48 17.88
CA VAL A 112 -6.40 9.86 17.33
C VAL A 112 -6.43 8.36 17.56
N PHE A 113 -5.34 7.64 17.25
CA PHE A 113 -5.36 6.17 17.27
C PHE A 113 -4.99 5.56 18.62
N TYR A 114 -4.21 6.26 19.44
CA TYR A 114 -3.72 5.73 20.71
C TYR A 114 -4.44 6.33 21.91
N VAL A 115 -4.62 7.65 21.94
CA VAL A 115 -5.27 8.31 23.09
C VAL A 115 -6.77 8.19 23.00
N ARG A 116 -7.33 8.41 21.80
CA ARG A 116 -8.78 8.37 21.60
C ARG A 116 -9.28 6.94 21.39
N ALA A 117 -8.53 6.10 20.65
CA ALA A 117 -8.74 4.64 20.46
C ALA A 117 -10.21 4.18 20.40
N SER A 118 -11.10 4.98 19.82
CA SER A 118 -12.56 4.79 19.87
C SER A 118 -13.21 5.25 18.58
N GLU A 119 -14.25 4.53 18.18
CA GLU A 119 -15.04 4.84 16.99
C GLU A 119 -15.67 6.22 17.10
N PHE A 120 -15.66 6.96 16.00
CA PHE A 120 -16.28 8.27 15.95
C PHE A 120 -17.77 8.11 15.70
N HIS A 121 -18.59 8.59 16.64
CA HIS A 121 -20.03 8.68 16.46
C HIS A 121 -20.38 10.12 16.10
N TYR A 122 -20.84 10.34 14.88
CA TYR A 122 -21.33 11.64 14.45
C TYR A 122 -22.62 11.46 13.66
N ASN A 123 -23.65 12.20 14.05
CA ASN A 123 -24.97 12.17 13.41
C ASN A 123 -25.60 10.76 13.33
N GLY A 124 -25.45 9.95 14.38
CA GLY A 124 -26.00 8.58 14.45
C GLY A 124 -25.27 7.54 13.60
N GLN A 125 -24.21 7.91 12.89
CA GLN A 125 -23.37 7.00 12.11
C GLN A 125 -22.08 6.67 12.86
N THR A 126 -21.73 5.39 12.93
CA THR A 126 -20.47 4.88 13.51
C THR A 126 -19.41 4.86 12.41
N TYR A 127 -18.37 5.67 12.56
CA TYR A 127 -17.22 5.61 11.64
C TYR A 127 -16.19 4.63 12.18
N SER A 128 -15.96 3.57 11.42
CA SER A 128 -14.97 2.55 11.74
C SER A 128 -13.55 3.13 11.79
N LEU A 129 -12.68 2.47 12.56
CA LEU A 129 -11.27 2.86 12.70
C LEU A 129 -10.53 2.90 11.35
N ARG A 130 -10.92 2.03 10.41
CA ARG A 130 -10.39 2.01 9.04
C ARG A 130 -10.80 3.26 8.25
N ALA A 131 -12.07 3.65 8.33
CA ALA A 131 -12.55 4.84 7.65
C ALA A 131 -11.87 6.11 8.20
N GLN A 132 -11.67 6.16 9.52
CA GLN A 132 -10.94 7.24 10.17
C GLN A 132 -9.46 7.29 9.75
N ALA A 133 -8.80 6.13 9.59
CA ALA A 133 -7.43 6.05 9.09
C ALA A 133 -7.33 6.56 7.65
N VAL A 134 -8.23 6.14 6.76
CA VAL A 134 -8.25 6.64 5.38
C VAL A 134 -8.48 8.16 5.36
N ALA A 135 -9.44 8.67 6.13
CA ALA A 135 -9.70 10.11 6.21
C ALA A 135 -8.49 10.90 6.72
N MET A 136 -7.77 10.37 7.72
CA MET A 136 -6.55 10.98 8.23
C MET A 136 -5.40 10.94 7.23
N VAL A 137 -5.23 9.86 6.45
CA VAL A 137 -4.24 9.81 5.36
C VAL A 137 -4.55 10.90 4.33
N MET A 138 -5.81 11.02 3.91
CA MET A 138 -6.23 12.03 2.94
C MET A 138 -6.02 13.46 3.48
N PHE A 139 -6.34 13.70 4.75
CA PHE A 139 -6.12 14.98 5.41
C PHE A 139 -4.63 15.32 5.52
N SER A 140 -3.79 14.38 5.95
CA SER A 140 -2.34 14.56 6.01
C SER A 140 -1.76 14.85 4.63
N ALA A 141 -2.19 14.14 3.59
CA ALA A 141 -1.77 14.39 2.22
C ALA A 141 -2.15 15.80 1.76
N PHE A 142 -3.39 16.22 2.04
CA PHE A 142 -3.88 17.57 1.73
C PHE A 142 -3.09 18.67 2.46
N VAL A 143 -2.84 18.51 3.76
CA VAL A 143 -2.06 19.47 4.56
C VAL A 143 -0.63 19.56 4.04
N LEU A 144 0.02 18.42 3.76
CA LEU A 144 1.38 18.44 3.21
C LEU A 144 1.42 19.12 1.84
N MET A 145 0.41 18.91 1.00
CA MET A 145 0.33 19.53 -0.32
C MET A 145 0.20 21.06 -0.26
N ILE A 146 -0.57 21.59 0.69
CA ILE A 146 -0.82 23.05 0.80
C ILE A 146 0.22 23.75 1.68
N ALA A 147 0.51 23.19 2.85
CA ALA A 147 1.35 23.85 3.84
C ALA A 147 2.83 23.87 3.45
N THR A 148 3.25 23.06 2.47
CA THR A 148 4.67 22.90 2.19
C THR A 148 4.98 22.98 0.69
N ASN A 149 6.02 23.74 0.33
CA ASN A 149 6.69 23.66 -0.99
C ASN A 149 7.40 22.31 -1.22
N VAL A 150 7.15 21.31 -0.36
CA VAL A 150 7.61 19.94 -0.52
C VAL A 150 6.95 19.33 -1.73
N SER A 151 5.72 19.73 -2.09
CA SER A 151 5.06 19.23 -3.30
C SER A 151 5.94 19.40 -4.54
N GLN A 152 6.58 20.56 -4.74
CA GLN A 152 7.46 20.81 -5.88
C GLN A 152 8.75 19.98 -5.82
N VAL A 153 9.40 19.91 -4.65
CA VAL A 153 10.66 19.17 -4.49
C VAL A 153 10.44 17.66 -4.53
N LEU A 154 9.36 17.18 -3.92
CA LEU A 154 8.93 15.79 -3.96
C LEU A 154 8.53 15.40 -5.38
N MET A 155 7.74 16.23 -6.08
CA MET A 155 7.36 15.96 -7.47
C MET A 155 8.60 15.93 -8.38
N GLY A 156 9.50 16.91 -8.27
CA GLY A 156 10.73 16.95 -9.06
C GLY A 156 11.67 15.79 -8.73
N GLY A 157 11.89 15.51 -7.44
CA GLY A 157 12.74 14.42 -6.97
C GLY A 157 12.20 13.04 -7.34
N LEU A 158 10.91 12.79 -7.12
CA LEU A 158 10.27 11.53 -7.52
C LEU A 158 10.24 11.37 -9.04
N THR A 159 9.97 12.44 -9.79
CA THR A 159 10.02 12.38 -11.26
C THR A 159 11.43 12.07 -11.74
N GLY A 160 12.44 12.76 -11.23
CA GLY A 160 13.84 12.50 -11.57
C GLY A 160 14.30 11.09 -11.18
N GLY A 161 13.96 10.65 -9.96
CA GLY A 161 14.24 9.30 -9.49
C GLY A 161 13.52 8.22 -10.31
N PHE A 162 12.27 8.47 -10.69
CA PHE A 162 11.50 7.57 -11.54
C PHE A 162 12.12 7.47 -12.94
N LEU A 163 12.45 8.59 -13.57
CA LEU A 163 13.12 8.61 -14.88
C LEU A 163 14.49 7.93 -14.83
N LEU A 164 15.23 8.09 -13.72
CA LEU A 164 16.48 7.38 -13.50
C LEU A 164 16.26 5.86 -13.44
N CYS A 165 15.27 5.38 -12.67
CA CYS A 165 14.94 3.97 -12.59
C CYS A 165 14.48 3.40 -13.94
N VAL A 166 13.60 4.12 -14.65
CA VAL A 166 13.13 3.73 -15.99
C VAL A 166 14.31 3.68 -16.96
N GLY A 167 15.12 4.74 -17.02
CA GLY A 167 16.30 4.81 -17.87
C GLY A 167 17.23 3.63 -17.60
N HIS A 168 17.60 3.42 -16.33
CA HIS A 168 18.42 2.30 -15.89
C HIS A 168 17.83 0.93 -16.30
N SER A 169 16.52 0.74 -16.10
CA SER A 169 15.85 -0.52 -16.46
C SER A 169 15.79 -0.79 -17.96
N VAL A 170 15.86 0.25 -18.81
CA VAL A 170 15.89 0.11 -20.27
C VAL A 170 17.30 -0.10 -20.78
N VAL A 171 18.30 0.60 -20.21
CA VAL A 171 19.69 0.50 -20.69
C VAL A 171 20.43 -0.72 -20.14
N ARG A 172 19.99 -1.31 -19.03
CA ARG A 172 20.63 -2.52 -18.49
C ARG A 172 20.25 -3.74 -19.32
N ALA A 173 21.23 -4.49 -19.80
CA ALA A 173 21.02 -5.79 -20.43
C ALA A 173 20.38 -6.78 -19.43
N PRO A 174 19.27 -7.44 -19.77
CA PRO A 174 18.63 -8.40 -18.89
C PRO A 174 19.51 -9.62 -18.66
N GLU A 175 19.45 -10.20 -17.46
CA GLU A 175 20.09 -11.50 -17.23
C GLU A 175 19.30 -12.60 -17.93
N PRO A 176 19.96 -13.65 -18.45
CA PRO A 176 19.27 -14.84 -18.87
C PRO A 176 18.47 -15.42 -17.68
N PRO A 177 17.26 -15.98 -17.92
CA PRO A 177 16.51 -16.66 -16.88
C PRO A 177 17.37 -17.72 -16.18
N PRO A 178 17.30 -17.86 -14.84
CA PRO A 178 17.90 -19.01 -14.18
C PRO A 178 17.33 -20.29 -14.78
N GLU A 179 18.17 -21.30 -14.98
CA GLU A 179 17.71 -22.61 -15.49
C GLU A 179 16.75 -23.24 -14.46
N GLY A 180 15.45 -23.26 -14.77
CA GLY A 180 14.37 -23.81 -13.95
C GLY A 180 13.12 -22.92 -13.89
N ASP A 181 11.99 -23.51 -13.50
CA ASP A 181 10.65 -22.89 -13.43
C ASP A 181 10.51 -21.84 -12.30
N ALA A 182 11.62 -21.28 -11.83
CA ALA A 182 11.63 -20.22 -10.84
C ALA A 182 11.26 -18.91 -11.51
N GLU A 183 9.95 -18.68 -11.71
CA GLU A 183 9.43 -17.35 -11.96
C GLU A 183 9.91 -16.44 -10.82
N ALA A 184 10.81 -15.51 -11.12
CA ALA A 184 11.24 -14.51 -10.17
C ALA A 184 9.98 -13.74 -9.74
N GLN A 185 9.53 -13.94 -8.49
CA GLN A 185 8.43 -13.22 -7.85
C GLN A 185 8.86 -11.77 -7.59
N GLY A 186 9.01 -11.02 -8.67
CA GLY A 186 9.34 -9.60 -8.65
C GLY A 186 8.13 -8.76 -8.27
N ILE A 187 8.35 -7.45 -8.14
CA ILE A 187 7.30 -6.50 -7.81
C ILE A 187 6.11 -6.56 -8.78
N VAL A 188 6.38 -6.83 -10.06
CA VAL A 188 5.33 -6.93 -11.09
C VAL A 188 4.41 -8.12 -10.82
N GLY A 189 4.97 -9.29 -10.49
CA GLY A 189 4.20 -10.48 -10.11
C GLY A 189 3.31 -10.22 -8.90
N GLY A 190 3.88 -9.65 -7.82
CA GLY A 190 3.11 -9.32 -6.62
C GLY A 190 1.99 -8.30 -6.87
N PHE A 191 2.20 -7.32 -7.76
CA PHE A 191 1.14 -6.40 -8.17
C PHE A 191 0.03 -7.11 -8.95
N THR A 192 0.38 -7.99 -9.90
CA THR A 192 -0.62 -8.74 -10.68
C THR A 192 -1.44 -9.68 -9.82
N GLU A 193 -0.83 -10.33 -8.83
CA GLU A 193 -1.53 -11.16 -7.85
C GLU A 193 -2.47 -10.32 -6.97
N ALA A 194 -2.01 -9.16 -6.49
CA ALA A 194 -2.82 -8.25 -5.69
C ALA A 194 -4.05 -7.73 -6.47
N VAL A 195 -3.86 -7.32 -7.72
CA VAL A 195 -4.95 -6.85 -8.59
C VAL A 195 -5.92 -7.99 -8.93
N SER A 196 -5.39 -9.17 -9.27
CA SER A 196 -6.20 -10.37 -9.52
C SER A 196 -7.01 -10.77 -8.28
N GLY A 197 -6.40 -10.73 -7.09
CA GLY A 197 -7.07 -10.96 -5.82
C GLY A 197 -8.16 -9.94 -5.53
N ALA A 198 -7.90 -8.65 -5.76
CA ALA A 198 -8.89 -7.59 -5.61
C ALA A 198 -10.06 -7.74 -6.58
N ALA A 199 -9.79 -8.09 -7.84
CA ALA A 199 -10.81 -8.35 -8.85
C ALA A 199 -11.69 -9.56 -8.49
N LYS A 200 -11.07 -10.66 -8.04
CA LYS A 200 -11.79 -11.87 -7.58
C LYS A 200 -12.66 -11.58 -6.35
N SER A 201 -12.16 -10.80 -5.40
CA SER A 201 -12.93 -10.38 -4.22
C SER A 201 -14.13 -9.51 -4.61
N GLY A 202 -13.94 -8.54 -5.51
CA GLY A 202 -15.02 -7.70 -6.03
C GLY A 202 -16.09 -8.51 -6.77
N TYR A 203 -15.67 -9.46 -7.60
CA TYR A 203 -16.59 -10.37 -8.29
C TYR A 203 -17.41 -11.21 -7.31
N SER A 204 -16.76 -11.81 -6.30
CA SER A 204 -17.45 -12.63 -5.29
C SER A 204 -18.46 -11.84 -4.45
N GLN A 205 -18.13 -10.59 -4.11
CA GLN A 205 -19.05 -9.71 -3.37
C GLN A 205 -20.25 -9.31 -4.24
N LEU A 206 -20.02 -8.99 -5.51
CA LEU A 206 -21.09 -8.63 -6.45
C LEU A 206 -21.99 -9.83 -6.76
N SER A 207 -21.43 -11.02 -7.00
CA SER A 207 -22.22 -12.24 -7.25
C SER A 207 -23.03 -12.65 -6.03
N GLY A 208 -22.48 -12.49 -4.82
CA GLY A 208 -23.20 -12.72 -3.57
C GLY A 208 -24.37 -11.75 -3.38
N ALA A 209 -24.16 -10.47 -3.68
CA ALA A 209 -25.21 -9.45 -3.61
C ALA A 209 -26.32 -9.67 -4.67
N LEU A 210 -25.96 -10.10 -5.88
CA LEU A 210 -26.91 -10.44 -6.94
C LEU A 210 -27.70 -11.72 -6.63
N GLY A 211 -27.06 -12.74 -6.03
CA GLY A 211 -27.75 -13.94 -5.55
C GLY A 211 -28.77 -13.61 -4.47
N GLN A 212 -28.38 -12.80 -3.47
CA GLN A 212 -29.29 -12.32 -2.44
C GLN A 212 -30.44 -11.48 -3.01
N MET A 213 -30.20 -10.63 -4.01
CA MET A 213 -31.27 -9.91 -4.71
C MET A 213 -32.21 -10.83 -5.47
N GLY A 214 -31.67 -11.87 -6.13
CA GLY A 214 -32.48 -12.89 -6.79
C GLY A 214 -33.45 -13.57 -5.82
N ASP A 215 -32.96 -13.92 -4.63
CA ASP A 215 -33.76 -14.53 -3.57
C ASP A 215 -34.76 -13.58 -2.90
N MET A 216 -34.54 -12.26 -3.00
CA MET A 216 -35.49 -11.23 -2.56
C MET A 216 -36.60 -10.94 -3.57
N VAL A 217 -36.53 -11.46 -4.80
CA VAL A 217 -37.63 -11.36 -5.78
C VAL A 217 -38.79 -12.27 -5.33
N PRO A 218 -39.97 -11.73 -4.96
CA PRO A 218 -41.08 -12.54 -4.47
C PRO A 218 -41.55 -13.57 -5.50
N ASN A 219 -41.97 -14.75 -5.04
CA ASN A 219 -42.47 -15.83 -5.90
C ASN A 219 -43.65 -15.41 -6.81
N SER A 220 -44.44 -14.41 -6.39
CA SER A 220 -45.52 -13.83 -7.19
C SER A 220 -45.02 -13.09 -8.44
N VAL A 221 -43.87 -12.42 -8.32
CA VAL A 221 -43.20 -11.71 -9.42
C VAL A 221 -42.55 -12.73 -10.37
N ARG A 222 -41.92 -13.77 -9.83
CA ARG A 222 -41.37 -14.89 -10.63
C ARG A 222 -42.46 -15.57 -11.48
N GLN A 223 -43.63 -15.85 -10.88
CA GLN A 223 -44.78 -16.43 -11.59
C GLN A 223 -45.42 -15.49 -12.63
N GLN A 224 -45.31 -14.16 -12.46
CA GLN A 224 -45.77 -13.20 -13.47
C GLN A 224 -44.85 -13.18 -14.70
N PHE A 225 -43.54 -13.31 -14.52
CA PHE A 225 -42.59 -13.41 -15.62
C PHE A 225 -42.72 -14.72 -16.42
N ASP A 226 -42.95 -15.84 -15.73
CA ASP A 226 -43.23 -17.15 -16.37
C ASP A 226 -44.48 -17.10 -17.27
N LYS A 227 -45.52 -16.37 -16.85
CA LYS A 227 -46.76 -16.18 -17.63
C LYS A 227 -46.56 -15.33 -18.88
N VAL A 228 -45.54 -14.46 -18.89
CA VAL A 228 -45.19 -13.60 -20.03
C VAL A 228 -44.15 -14.29 -20.95
N GLY A 229 -43.72 -15.51 -20.60
CA GLY A 229 -42.80 -16.32 -21.40
C GLY A 229 -41.34 -15.86 -21.31
N ILE A 230 -40.99 -15.06 -20.31
CA ILE A 230 -39.62 -14.57 -20.09
C ILE A 230 -39.02 -15.38 -18.93
N ASN A 231 -38.17 -16.36 -19.25
CA ASN A 231 -37.41 -17.13 -18.28
C ASN A 231 -36.05 -16.47 -18.01
N PHE A 232 -35.67 -16.35 -16.73
CA PHE A 232 -34.33 -15.96 -16.28
C PHE A 232 -33.52 -17.16 -15.81
#